data_AF-A0A947MRE3-F1
#
_entry.id   AF-A0A947MRE3-F1
#
_cell.length_a   1.000
_cell.length_b   1.000
_cell.length_c   1.000
_cell.angle_alpha   90.00
_cell.angle_beta   90.00
_cell.angle_gamma   90.00
#
_symmetry.space_group_name_H-M   'P 1'
#
loop_
_entity.id
_entity.type
_entity.pdbx_description
1 polymer ?
#
loop_
_entity_poly.entity_id
_entity_poly.type
_entity_poly.pdbx_seq_one_letter_code
_entity_poly.pdbx_strand_id
1 'polypeptide(L)'
;MRFLYSCFVAALVALTSPAALATTVIEIDLDQMTSSSDLVLHGRVRDSRVESVAGNERHLRTVVEIDVIEMLKGERTRKSVRLELPGGRLGKWAMLIPGMPTFTTGEELVLFLESLPKTQTRPEGFAITGLSQGKFAVTVGEGGVQQVRRNLDGLNFYRKPGADPLVEKNGPVRAHAHPAPMAAMPQTLLGLLGEVRTLVARGAR
;
A
#
# COMPACT_ATOMS: atom_id res chain seq x y z
N MET A 1 31.89 6.98 44.23
CA MET A 1 32.33 6.55 42.89
C MET A 1 31.33 5.68 42.13
N ARG A 2 30.39 4.94 42.76
CA ARG A 2 29.36 4.11 42.06
C ARG A 2 28.25 4.92 41.37
N PHE A 3 27.91 6.11 41.88
CA PHE A 3 26.90 6.99 41.28
C PHE A 3 27.33 7.63 39.95
N LEU A 4 28.64 7.81 39.73
CA LEU A 4 29.16 8.40 38.48
C LEU A 4 29.01 7.44 37.30
N TYR A 5 29.17 6.13 37.52
CA TYR A 5 29.01 5.10 36.49
C TYR A 5 27.55 4.94 36.06
N SER A 6 26.60 5.12 36.98
CA SER A 6 25.16 4.99 36.67
C SER A 6 24.67 6.09 35.72
N CYS A 7 25.18 7.32 35.85
CA CYS A 7 24.86 8.41 34.92
C CYS A 7 25.50 8.18 33.54
N PHE A 8 26.69 7.58 33.48
CA PHE A 8 27.38 7.32 32.22
C PHE A 8 26.70 6.20 31.40
N VAL A 9 26.21 5.15 32.06
CA VAL A 9 25.45 4.07 31.39
C VAL A 9 24.08 4.56 30.92
N ALA A 10 23.38 5.37 31.70
CA ALA A 10 22.09 5.95 31.30
C ALA A 10 22.23 6.92 30.11
N ALA A 11 23.32 7.69 30.04
CA ALA A 11 23.61 8.57 28.91
C ALA A 11 23.93 7.79 27.63
N LEU A 12 24.59 6.62 27.73
CA LEU A 12 24.95 5.81 26.56
C LEU A 12 23.74 5.13 25.91
N VAL A 13 22.72 4.76 26.69
CA VAL A 13 21.48 4.13 26.18
C VAL A 13 20.56 5.14 25.46
N ALA A 14 20.65 6.43 25.80
CA ALA A 14 19.82 7.47 25.17
C ALA A 14 20.26 7.81 23.73
N LEU A 15 21.50 7.48 23.33
CA LEU A 15 22.02 7.77 21.99
C LEU A 15 21.68 6.71 20.94
N THR A 16 21.02 5.60 21.30
CA THR A 16 20.66 4.53 20.36
C THR A 16 19.20 4.56 19.93
N SER A 17 18.47 5.66 20.14
CA SER A 17 17.11 5.79 19.60
C SER A 17 17.18 5.85 18.06
N PRO A 18 16.76 4.81 17.33
CA PRO A 18 16.64 4.93 15.89
C PRO A 18 15.58 6.01 15.62
N ALA A 19 15.92 7.00 14.80
CA ALA A 19 14.92 7.92 14.25
C ALA A 19 13.92 7.08 13.45
N ALA A 20 12.81 6.73 14.09
CA ALA A 20 11.73 5.99 13.45
C ALA A 20 11.11 6.92 12.41
N LEU A 21 11.44 6.71 11.14
CA LEU A 21 10.77 7.33 10.00
C LEU A 21 9.35 6.78 9.94
N ALA A 22 8.42 7.48 10.59
CA ALA A 22 7.04 7.08 10.76
C ALA A 22 6.15 7.85 9.78
N THR A 23 5.69 7.21 8.70
CA THR A 23 4.62 7.76 7.87
C THR A 23 3.28 7.38 8.49
N THR A 24 2.53 8.36 8.99
CA THR A 24 1.22 8.13 9.61
C THR A 24 0.11 8.08 8.55
N VAL A 25 -0.63 6.97 8.45
CA VAL A 25 -1.76 6.79 7.51
C VAL A 25 -3.03 6.34 8.22
N ILE A 26 -4.18 6.62 7.61
CA ILE A 26 -5.49 6.09 8.05
C ILE A 26 -5.57 4.62 7.61
N GLU A 27 -6.01 3.75 8.51
CA GLU A 27 -6.30 2.34 8.19
C GLU A 27 -7.46 2.27 7.19
N ILE A 28 -7.22 1.66 6.02
CA ILE A 28 -8.23 1.51 4.97
C ILE A 28 -8.68 0.05 4.96
N ASP A 29 -9.97 -0.17 5.22
CA ASP A 29 -10.59 -1.48 5.06
C ASP A 29 -10.73 -1.87 3.57
N LEU A 30 -11.06 -3.13 3.29
CA LEU A 30 -11.11 -3.62 1.90
C LEU A 30 -12.23 -2.95 1.07
N ASP A 31 -13.35 -2.59 1.69
CA ASP A 31 -14.47 -1.93 1.01
C ASP A 31 -14.11 -0.50 0.62
N GLN A 32 -13.57 0.26 1.58
CA GLN A 32 -13.05 1.59 1.36
C GLN A 32 -11.89 1.59 0.35
N MET A 33 -11.00 0.60 0.39
CA MET A 33 -9.91 0.48 -0.57
C MET A 33 -10.43 0.17 -1.98
N THR A 34 -11.38 -0.76 -2.09
CA THR A 34 -12.00 -1.13 -3.36
C THR A 34 -12.81 0.02 -3.95
N SER A 35 -13.52 0.78 -3.13
CA SER A 35 -14.31 1.94 -3.58
C SER A 35 -13.40 3.10 -4.00
N SER A 36 -12.30 3.34 -3.29
CA SER A 36 -11.35 4.43 -3.57
C SER A 36 -10.40 4.14 -4.74
N SER A 37 -10.27 2.88 -5.17
CA SER A 37 -9.43 2.50 -6.32
C SER A 37 -10.19 2.65 -7.64
N ASP A 38 -9.53 3.12 -8.70
CA ASP A 38 -10.07 3.09 -10.06
C ASP A 38 -9.79 1.76 -10.76
N LEU A 39 -8.64 1.17 -10.46
CA LEU A 39 -8.17 -0.09 -11.05
C LEU A 39 -7.79 -1.05 -9.92
N VAL A 40 -8.26 -2.30 -10.02
CA VAL A 40 -7.85 -3.38 -9.12
C VAL A 40 -7.47 -4.58 -9.96
N LEU A 41 -6.25 -5.07 -9.80
CA LEU A 41 -5.70 -6.14 -10.62
C LEU A 41 -4.97 -7.20 -9.79
N HIS A 42 -4.98 -8.43 -10.29
CA HIS A 42 -4.06 -9.50 -9.93
C HIS A 42 -3.06 -9.66 -11.08
N GLY A 43 -1.76 -9.66 -10.76
CA GLY A 43 -0.72 -9.60 -11.78
C GLY A 43 0.63 -10.12 -11.32
N ARG A 44 1.58 -10.10 -12.25
CA ARG A 44 2.99 -10.47 -12.01
C ARG A 44 3.89 -9.31 -12.41
N VAL A 45 4.86 -8.97 -11.56
CA VAL A 45 5.86 -7.95 -11.89
C VAL A 45 6.77 -8.51 -12.97
N ARG A 46 6.72 -7.91 -14.15
CA ARG A 46 7.57 -8.22 -15.29
C ARG A 46 8.95 -7.62 -15.13
N ASP A 47 9.01 -6.37 -14.69
CA ASP A 47 10.26 -5.63 -14.47
C ASP A 47 10.09 -4.59 -13.37
N SER A 48 11.18 -4.34 -12.63
CA SER A 48 11.27 -3.28 -11.65
C SER A 48 12.68 -2.70 -11.63
N ARG A 49 12.81 -1.42 -11.97
CA ARG A 49 14.10 -0.75 -12.12
C ARG A 49 14.07 0.67 -11.58
N VAL A 50 15.21 1.14 -11.09
CA VAL A 50 15.38 2.50 -10.58
C VAL A 50 16.10 3.34 -11.62
N GLU A 51 15.57 4.52 -11.91
CA GLU A 51 16.10 5.47 -12.87
C GLU A 51 16.29 6.84 -12.20
N SER A 52 17.33 7.59 -12.61
CA SER A 52 17.49 8.99 -12.23
C SER A 52 16.58 9.88 -13.08
N VAL A 53 15.91 10.83 -12.44
CA VAL A 53 15.06 11.81 -13.12
C VAL A 53 15.94 12.94 -13.66
N ALA A 54 15.85 13.19 -14.97
CA ALA A 54 16.55 14.29 -15.66
C ALA A 54 18.08 14.31 -15.41
N GLY A 55 18.71 13.13 -15.27
CA GLY A 55 20.15 13.00 -15.00
C GLY A 55 20.58 13.45 -13.60
N ASN A 56 19.64 13.76 -12.71
CA ASN A 56 19.94 14.11 -11.33
C ASN A 56 19.92 12.85 -10.45
N GLU A 57 21.10 12.39 -10.03
CA GLU A 57 21.28 11.20 -9.19
C GLU A 57 20.59 11.30 -7.81
N ARG A 58 20.19 12.50 -7.37
CA ARG A 58 19.43 12.71 -6.12
C ARG A 58 17.92 12.57 -6.28
N HIS A 59 17.40 12.55 -7.50
CA HIS A 59 15.98 12.35 -7.78
C HIS A 59 15.80 10.99 -8.43
N LEU A 60 15.45 10.00 -7.63
CA LEU A 60 15.25 8.63 -8.10
C LEU A 60 13.76 8.34 -8.27
N ARG A 61 13.44 7.59 -9.31
CA ARG A 61 12.13 6.95 -9.49
C ARG A 61 12.30 5.47 -9.72
N THR A 62 11.36 4.69 -9.22
CA THR A 62 11.25 3.26 -9.52
C THR A 62 10.15 3.08 -10.56
N VAL A 63 10.51 2.51 -11.71
CA VAL A 63 9.58 2.14 -12.77
C VAL A 63 9.26 0.65 -12.59
N VAL A 64 7.98 0.33 -12.49
CA VAL A 64 7.49 -1.04 -12.33
C VAL A 64 6.55 -1.37 -13.47
N GLU A 65 6.78 -2.50 -14.11
CA GLU A 65 5.96 -3.01 -15.20
C GLU A 65 5.31 -4.32 -14.76
N ILE A 66 3.99 -4.41 -14.89
CA ILE A 66 3.19 -5.49 -14.32
C ILE A 66 2.33 -6.06 -15.43
N ASP A 67 2.45 -7.37 -15.65
CA ASP A 67 1.56 -8.11 -16.52
C ASP A 67 0.29 -8.48 -15.75
N VAL A 68 -0.86 -8.21 -16.35
CA VAL A 68 -2.17 -8.45 -15.73
C VAL A 68 -2.54 -9.92 -15.94
N ILE A 69 -2.71 -10.65 -14.83
CA ILE A 69 -3.27 -12.01 -14.81
C ILE A 69 -4.81 -11.92 -14.85
N GLU A 70 -5.37 -11.06 -13.99
CA GLU A 70 -6.81 -10.80 -13.92
C GLU A 70 -7.08 -9.32 -13.59
N MET A 71 -8.03 -8.72 -14.31
CA MET A 71 -8.56 -7.39 -13.97
C MET A 71 -9.86 -7.52 -13.18
N LEU A 72 -9.85 -7.07 -11.92
CA LEU A 72 -10.99 -7.15 -10.99
C LEU A 72 -11.88 -5.91 -11.06
N LYS A 73 -11.28 -4.72 -11.23
CA LYS A 73 -11.96 -3.43 -11.38
C LYS A 73 -11.27 -2.60 -12.46
N GLY A 74 -12.05 -1.91 -13.29
CA GLY A 74 -11.59 -1.06 -14.39
C GLY A 74 -11.55 -1.77 -15.76
N GLU A 75 -10.65 -1.33 -16.64
CA GLU A 75 -10.64 -1.75 -18.06
C GLU A 75 -10.14 -3.19 -18.26
N ARG A 76 -11.05 -4.12 -18.56
CA ARG A 76 -10.74 -5.57 -18.70
C ARG A 76 -9.81 -5.93 -19.86
N THR A 77 -9.70 -5.09 -20.88
CA THR A 77 -8.84 -5.32 -22.06
C THR A 77 -7.37 -5.05 -21.78
N ARG A 78 -7.05 -4.35 -20.69
CA ARG A 78 -5.69 -3.98 -20.34
C ARG A 78 -4.85 -5.21 -19.99
N LYS A 79 -3.71 -5.35 -20.67
CA LYS A 79 -2.77 -6.49 -20.51
C LYS A 79 -1.60 -6.19 -19.57
N SER A 80 -1.26 -4.93 -19.40
CA SER A 80 -0.15 -4.51 -18.53
C SER A 80 -0.42 -3.16 -17.89
N VAL A 81 0.18 -2.93 -16.73
CA VAL A 81 0.17 -1.66 -16.01
C VAL A 81 1.60 -1.22 -15.72
N ARG A 82 1.88 0.06 -15.91
CA ARG A 82 3.15 0.70 -15.56
C ARG A 82 2.95 1.65 -14.40
N LEU A 83 3.78 1.51 -13.36
CA LEU A 83 3.82 2.39 -12.19
C LEU A 83 5.12 3.18 -12.19
N GLU A 84 5.04 4.45 -11.80
CA GLU A 84 6.21 5.28 -11.51
C GLU A 84 6.14 5.72 -10.04
N LEU A 85 7.00 5.14 -9.23
CA LEU A 85 7.02 5.35 -7.79
C LEU A 85 8.21 6.26 -7.43
N PRO A 86 8.02 7.23 -6.53
CA PRO A 86 9.13 8.05 -6.08
C PRO A 86 10.09 7.24 -5.21
N GLY A 87 11.38 7.49 -5.34
CA GLY A 87 12.43 6.81 -4.59
C GLY A 87 13.03 5.58 -5.27
N GLY A 88 13.85 4.85 -4.52
CA GLY A 88 14.61 3.69 -4.98
C GLY A 88 16.09 3.77 -4.57
N ARG A 89 16.88 2.79 -5.01
CA ARG A 89 18.34 2.76 -4.80
C ARG A 89 19.07 2.57 -6.11
N LEU A 90 19.98 3.47 -6.43
CA LEU A 90 20.81 3.46 -7.64
C LEU A 90 22.28 3.69 -7.27
N GLY A 91 23.10 2.64 -7.39
CA GLY A 91 24.50 2.67 -6.95
C GLY A 91 24.63 3.01 -5.46
N LYS A 92 25.32 4.12 -5.16
CA LYS A 92 25.50 4.66 -3.80
C LYS A 92 24.34 5.53 -3.30
N TRP A 93 23.41 5.89 -4.17
CA TRP A 93 22.30 6.78 -3.85
C TRP A 93 21.05 5.98 -3.48
N ALA A 94 20.43 6.32 -2.36
CA ALA A 94 19.17 5.74 -1.93
C ALA A 94 18.22 6.86 -1.51
N MET A 95 16.99 6.81 -2.05
CA MET A 95 15.88 7.67 -1.65
C MET A 95 14.77 6.76 -1.16
N LEU A 96 14.66 6.63 0.16
CA LEU A 96 13.65 5.81 0.81
C LEU A 96 12.49 6.70 1.24
N ILE A 97 11.28 6.34 0.79
CA ILE A 97 10.05 7.02 1.19
C ILE A 97 9.28 6.06 2.08
N PRO A 98 9.09 6.38 3.39
CA PRO A 98 8.47 5.44 4.30
C PRO A 98 7.01 5.19 3.89
N GLY A 99 6.62 3.92 3.88
CA GLY A 99 5.30 3.48 3.40
C GLY A 99 5.19 3.30 1.88
N MET A 100 6.21 3.66 1.09
CA MET A 100 6.22 3.26 -0.33
C MET A 100 6.49 1.76 -0.44
N PRO A 101 5.64 1.01 -1.17
CA PRO A 101 5.88 -0.41 -1.39
C PRO A 101 7.08 -0.62 -2.31
N THR A 102 7.86 -1.65 -2.01
CA THR A 102 8.94 -2.14 -2.87
C THR A 102 8.41 -3.20 -3.81
N PHE A 103 9.06 -3.39 -4.96
CA PHE A 103 8.68 -4.40 -5.95
C PHE A 103 9.86 -5.29 -6.31
N THR A 104 9.58 -6.56 -6.61
CA THR A 104 10.56 -7.56 -7.01
C THR A 104 10.13 -8.21 -8.31
N THR A 105 11.00 -8.22 -9.31
CA THR A 105 10.73 -8.90 -10.58
C THR A 105 10.35 -10.37 -10.36
N GLY A 106 9.28 -10.81 -11.01
CA GLY A 106 8.71 -12.16 -10.89
C GLY A 106 7.69 -12.32 -9.76
N GLU A 107 7.58 -11.36 -8.84
CA GLU A 107 6.59 -11.44 -7.75
C GLU A 107 5.16 -11.39 -8.29
N GLU A 108 4.28 -12.17 -7.68
CA GLU A 108 2.85 -12.15 -7.96
C GLU A 108 2.14 -11.31 -6.89
N LEU A 109 1.16 -10.51 -7.28
CA LEU A 109 0.53 -9.55 -6.40
C LEU A 109 -0.91 -9.19 -6.80
N VAL A 110 -1.67 -8.71 -5.83
CA VAL A 110 -2.91 -7.96 -6.04
C VAL A 110 -2.64 -6.49 -5.72
N LEU A 111 -3.06 -5.59 -6.60
CA LEU A 111 -2.86 -4.16 -6.49
C LEU A 111 -4.15 -3.38 -6.62
N PHE A 112 -4.26 -2.38 -5.75
CA PHE A 112 -5.32 -1.37 -5.70
C PHE A 112 -4.72 -0.04 -6.13
N LEU A 113 -5.24 0.54 -7.21
CA LEU A 113 -4.66 1.69 -7.88
C LEU A 113 -5.68 2.80 -8.13
N GLU A 114 -5.23 4.03 -7.93
CA GLU A 114 -5.93 5.27 -8.27
C GLU A 114 -5.35 5.87 -9.55
N SER A 115 -6.21 6.40 -10.41
CA SER A 115 -5.78 7.10 -11.62
C SER A 115 -5.25 8.46 -11.24
N LEU A 116 -4.05 8.77 -11.73
CA LEU A 116 -3.51 10.12 -11.62
C LEU A 116 -4.10 11.01 -12.73
N PRO A 117 -4.37 12.29 -12.43
CA PRO A 117 -4.84 13.24 -13.43
C PRO A 117 -3.89 13.26 -14.63
N LYS A 118 -4.46 13.15 -15.84
CA LYS A 118 -3.70 13.30 -17.08
C LYS A 118 -3.16 14.73 -17.15
N THR A 119 -1.87 14.87 -17.47
CA THR A 119 -1.25 16.18 -17.70
C THR A 119 -0.68 16.22 -19.11
N GLN A 120 -0.34 17.40 -19.62
CA GLN A 120 0.28 17.54 -20.95
C GLN A 120 1.62 16.78 -21.06
N THR A 121 2.29 16.55 -19.92
CA THR A 121 3.63 15.95 -19.84
C THR A 121 3.65 14.53 -19.28
N ARG A 122 2.53 14.04 -18.73
CA ARG A 122 2.37 12.65 -18.27
C ARG A 122 1.08 12.06 -18.82
N PRO A 123 1.15 10.97 -19.62
CA PRO A 123 -0.04 10.22 -19.99
C PRO A 123 -0.70 9.60 -18.73
N GLU A 124 -1.71 8.76 -18.94
CA GLU A 124 -2.37 8.01 -17.86
C GLU A 124 -1.32 7.40 -16.91
N GLY A 125 -1.39 7.78 -15.64
CA GLY A 125 -0.51 7.31 -14.58
C GLY A 125 -1.34 6.75 -13.43
N PHE A 126 -0.71 5.94 -12.59
CA PHE A 126 -1.37 5.30 -11.45
C PHE A 126 -0.57 5.51 -10.17
N ALA A 127 -1.29 5.71 -9.07
CA ALA A 127 -0.77 5.65 -7.72
C ALA A 127 -1.36 4.45 -6.98
N ILE A 128 -0.68 3.97 -5.95
CA ILE A 128 -1.16 2.85 -5.14
C ILE A 128 -2.05 3.40 -4.03
N THR A 129 -3.27 2.86 -3.93
CA THR A 129 -4.26 3.29 -2.95
C THR A 129 -3.74 3.07 -1.53
N GLY A 130 -3.66 4.16 -0.76
CA GLY A 130 -3.19 4.10 0.63
C GLY A 130 -1.71 3.75 0.81
N LEU A 131 -0.86 3.98 -0.22
CA LEU A 131 0.56 3.60 -0.20
C LEU A 131 0.74 2.08 -0.15
N SER A 132 1.63 1.54 0.71
CA SER A 132 1.83 0.09 0.82
C SER A 132 0.60 -0.71 1.24
N GLN A 133 -0.44 -0.02 1.76
CA GLN A 133 -1.73 -0.63 2.05
C GLN A 133 -2.40 -1.28 0.83
N GLY A 134 -2.24 -0.70 -0.37
CA GLY A 134 -2.88 -1.19 -1.59
C GLY A 134 -2.13 -2.32 -2.30
N LYS A 135 -1.02 -2.81 -1.73
CA LYS A 135 -0.23 -3.92 -2.28
C LYS A 135 -0.39 -5.19 -1.43
N PHE A 136 -0.78 -6.28 -2.08
CA PHE A 136 -0.86 -7.61 -1.50
C PHE A 136 0.08 -8.54 -2.27
N ALA A 137 1.18 -8.95 -1.66
CA ALA A 137 2.07 -9.96 -2.24
C ALA A 137 1.42 -11.35 -2.14
N VAL A 138 1.42 -12.09 -3.24
CA VAL A 138 0.98 -13.48 -3.28
C VAL A 138 2.17 -14.37 -2.96
N THR A 139 1.99 -15.25 -1.97
CA THR A 139 3.00 -16.23 -1.54
C THR A 139 2.37 -17.60 -1.48
N VAL A 140 3.16 -18.65 -1.68
CA VAL A 140 2.68 -20.02 -1.49
C VAL A 140 2.84 -20.38 -0.02
N GLY A 141 1.72 -20.59 0.67
CA GLY A 141 1.70 -21.03 2.07
C GLY A 141 1.83 -22.56 2.21
N GLU A 142 1.70 -23.03 3.44
CA GLU A 142 1.71 -24.47 3.73
C GLU A 142 0.61 -25.21 2.94
N GLY A 143 0.94 -26.41 2.45
CA GLY A 143 0.02 -27.20 1.63
C GLY A 143 -0.21 -26.68 0.20
N GLY A 144 0.59 -25.70 -0.27
CA GLY A 144 0.49 -25.18 -1.64
C GLY A 144 -0.61 -24.14 -1.85
N VAL A 145 -1.28 -23.69 -0.77
CA VAL A 145 -2.34 -22.69 -0.84
C VAL A 145 -1.74 -21.32 -1.08
N GLN A 146 -2.24 -20.59 -2.08
CA GLN A 146 -1.82 -19.21 -2.33
C GLN A 146 -2.40 -18.27 -1.26
N GLN A 147 -1.50 -17.64 -0.51
CA GLN A 147 -1.77 -16.68 0.55
C GLN A 147 -1.44 -15.26 0.07
N VAL A 148 -2.13 -14.27 0.62
CA VAL A 148 -1.85 -12.85 0.39
C VAL A 148 -1.27 -12.21 1.64
N ARG A 149 -0.24 -11.39 1.46
CA ARG A 149 0.44 -10.67 2.55
C ARG A 149 0.56 -9.21 2.20
N ARG A 150 0.25 -8.33 3.16
CA ARG A 150 0.56 -6.90 3.06
C ARG A 150 1.89 -6.66 3.77
N ASN A 151 2.82 -6.00 3.09
CA ASN A 151 3.96 -5.43 3.76
C ASN A 151 3.61 -3.97 4.12
N LEU A 152 3.44 -3.71 5.42
CA LEU A 152 3.07 -2.40 5.96
C LEU A 152 4.26 -1.72 6.65
N ASP A 153 5.48 -2.21 6.42
CA ASP A 153 6.71 -1.66 6.99
C ASP A 153 6.82 -0.16 6.66
N GLY A 154 7.19 0.64 7.66
CA GLY A 154 7.32 2.10 7.52
C GLY A 154 6.00 2.88 7.57
N LEU A 155 4.85 2.22 7.74
CA LEU A 155 3.58 2.86 8.08
C LEU A 155 3.30 2.79 9.57
N ASN A 156 2.83 3.91 10.13
CA ASN A 156 2.14 3.95 11.41
C ASN A 156 0.67 4.28 11.16
N PHE A 157 -0.23 3.62 11.88
CA PHE A 157 -1.67 3.81 11.67
C PHE A 157 -2.21 4.83 12.66
N TYR A 158 -2.82 5.90 12.15
CA TYR A 158 -3.63 6.81 12.96
C TYR A 158 -5.09 6.44 12.84
N ARG A 159 -5.66 6.00 13.96
CA ARG A 159 -7.10 5.88 14.14
C ARG A 159 -7.64 7.24 14.53
N LYS A 160 -8.52 7.81 13.72
CA LYS A 160 -9.18 9.10 14.03
C LYS A 160 -9.93 8.99 15.37
N PRO A 161 -9.52 9.71 16.43
CA PRO A 161 -10.28 9.79 17.68
C PRO A 161 -11.56 10.59 17.42
N GLY A 162 -12.71 10.07 17.82
CA GLY A 162 -14.03 10.64 17.51
C GLY A 162 -14.75 9.99 16.31
N ALA A 163 -14.35 8.78 15.92
CA ALA A 163 -15.20 7.86 15.16
C ALA A 163 -16.16 7.06 16.09
N ASP A 164 -16.48 7.61 17.27
CA ASP A 164 -17.74 7.31 17.92
C ASP A 164 -18.87 7.76 17.00
N PRO A 165 -20.04 7.11 17.00
CA PRO A 165 -21.18 7.59 16.23
C PRO A 165 -21.36 9.06 16.57
N LEU A 166 -21.39 9.92 15.56
CA LEU A 166 -21.98 11.24 15.75
C LEU A 166 -23.38 10.97 16.30
N VAL A 167 -23.56 11.18 17.60
CA VAL A 167 -24.88 11.34 18.20
C VAL A 167 -25.36 12.67 17.63
N GLU A 168 -25.80 12.61 16.37
CA GLU A 168 -26.46 13.70 15.70
C GLU A 168 -27.84 13.80 16.35
N LYS A 169 -27.98 14.84 17.16
CA LYS A 169 -29.20 15.17 17.87
C LYS A 169 -30.25 15.54 16.80
N ASN A 170 -31.07 14.55 16.44
CA ASN A 170 -32.32 14.58 15.64
C ASN A 170 -32.19 14.21 14.14
N GLY A 171 -32.49 12.93 13.82
CA GLY A 171 -32.87 12.45 12.47
C GLY A 171 -32.50 10.98 12.26
N PRO A 172 -33.30 10.16 11.53
CA PRO A 172 -32.94 8.77 11.28
C PRO A 172 -31.84 8.71 10.22
N VAL A 173 -30.58 8.73 10.65
CA VAL A 173 -29.44 8.46 9.77
C VAL A 173 -29.42 6.97 9.49
N ARG A 174 -29.55 6.59 8.22
CA ARG A 174 -29.31 5.22 7.77
C ARG A 174 -27.87 4.87 8.13
N ALA A 175 -27.70 3.92 9.04
CA ALA A 175 -26.41 3.43 9.47
C ALA A 175 -25.62 2.93 8.26
N HIS A 176 -24.67 3.73 7.78
CA HIS A 176 -23.52 3.19 7.06
C HIS A 176 -22.70 2.45 8.12
N ALA A 177 -22.95 1.14 8.24
CA ALA A 177 -22.19 0.28 9.12
C ALA A 177 -20.69 0.43 8.80
N HIS A 178 -19.92 0.79 9.82
CA HIS A 178 -18.47 0.81 9.77
C HIS A 178 -17.96 -0.63 9.60
N PRO A 179 -17.18 -0.98 8.57
CA PRO A 179 -16.63 -2.32 8.45
C PRO A 179 -15.56 -2.58 9.52
N ALA A 180 -15.38 -3.86 9.86
CA ALA A 180 -14.66 -4.36 11.02
C ALA A 180 -13.18 -3.91 11.12
N PRO A 181 -12.59 -3.86 12.34
CA PRO A 181 -11.12 -3.82 12.49
C PRO A 181 -10.47 -4.99 11.74
N MET A 182 -9.18 -4.86 11.40
CA MET A 182 -8.25 -5.80 10.68
C MET A 182 -8.37 -7.33 10.92
N ALA A 183 -9.29 -7.83 11.73
CA ALA A 183 -9.54 -9.21 12.11
C ALA A 183 -10.28 -10.09 11.07
N ALA A 184 -10.65 -9.59 9.88
CA ALA A 184 -11.39 -10.40 8.89
C ALA A 184 -10.88 -10.30 7.43
N MET A 185 -9.65 -9.82 7.19
CA MET A 185 -9.11 -9.79 5.82
C MET A 185 -8.87 -11.22 5.32
N PRO A 186 -9.25 -11.56 4.07
CA PRO A 186 -8.94 -12.85 3.50
C PRO A 186 -7.43 -13.08 3.47
N GLN A 187 -6.98 -14.19 4.07
CA GLN A 187 -5.57 -14.57 4.05
C GLN A 187 -5.19 -15.30 2.76
N THR A 188 -6.18 -15.84 2.05
CA THR A 188 -5.98 -16.56 0.79
C THR A 188 -6.18 -15.63 -0.40
N LEU A 189 -5.45 -15.88 -1.49
CA LEU A 189 -5.66 -15.15 -2.74
C LEU A 189 -7.11 -15.32 -3.22
N LEU A 190 -7.59 -16.56 -3.27
CA LEU A 190 -8.94 -16.86 -3.76
C LEU A 190 -10.02 -16.11 -2.94
N GLY A 191 -9.86 -16.05 -1.62
CA GLY A 191 -10.76 -15.30 -0.75
C GLY A 191 -10.73 -13.81 -1.05
N LEU A 192 -9.54 -13.22 -1.20
CA LEU A 192 -9.37 -11.80 -1.51
C LEU A 192 -10.01 -11.46 -2.87
N LEU A 193 -9.72 -12.23 -3.91
CA LEU A 193 -10.29 -12.00 -5.25
C LEU A 193 -11.82 -12.11 -5.23
N GLY A 194 -12.37 -13.10 -4.54
CA GLY A 194 -13.81 -13.30 -4.41
C GLY A 194 -14.52 -12.14 -3.69
N GLU A 195 -13.92 -11.64 -2.62
CA GLU A 195 -14.47 -10.51 -1.86
C GLU A 195 -14.43 -9.21 -2.67
N VAL A 196 -13.29 -8.92 -3.33
CA VAL A 196 -13.17 -7.75 -4.23
C VAL A 196 -14.19 -7.81 -5.35
N ARG A 197 -14.39 -8.96 -6.00
CA ARG A 197 -15.42 -9.11 -7.04
C ARG A 197 -16.81 -8.79 -6.50
N THR A 198 -17.12 -9.26 -5.29
CA THR A 198 -18.41 -9.00 -4.63
C THR A 198 -18.59 -7.51 -4.33
N LEU A 199 -17.54 -6.84 -3.84
CA LEU A 199 -17.52 -5.40 -3.59
C LEU A 199 -17.72 -4.58 -4.87
N VAL A 200 -16.98 -4.91 -5.93
CA VAL A 200 -17.11 -4.25 -7.25
C VAL A 200 -18.52 -4.43 -7.82
N ALA A 201 -19.10 -5.62 -7.71
CA ALA A 201 -20.47 -5.90 -8.18
C ALA A 201 -21.54 -5.13 -7.39
N ARG A 202 -21.30 -4.86 -6.09
CA ARG A 202 -22.20 -4.04 -5.25
C ARG A 202 -22.12 -2.56 -5.60
N GLY A 203 -20.92 -2.02 -5.81
CA GLY A 203 -20.72 -0.60 -6.13
C GLY A 203 -21.07 -0.18 -7.56
N ALA A 204 -21.32 -1.14 -8.46
CA ALA A 204 -21.74 -0.87 -9.83
C ALA A 204 -23.27 -0.70 -10.01
N ARG A 205 -24.05 -0.75 -8.92
CA ARG A 205 -25.51 -0.53 -8.90
C ARG A 205 -25.83 0.88 -8.39
#